data_AF-A0A941IWE6-F1
#
_entry.id   AF-A0A941IWE6-F1
#
_cell.length_a   1.000
_cell.length_b   1.000
_cell.length_c   1.000
_cell.angle_alpha   90.00
_cell.angle_beta   90.00
_cell.angle_gamma   90.00
#
_symmetry.space_group_name_H-M   'P 1'
#
loop_
_entity.id
_entity.type
_entity.pdbx_description
1 polymer ?
#
loop_
_entity_poly.entity_id
_entity_poly.type
_entity_poly.pdbx_seq_one_letter_code
_entity_poly.pdbx_strand_id
1 'polypeptide(L)'
;MVDVEPFCWCMVANVAELTEHQDAGLELQRGLKHFSPSTKLWVLPERGRGYGTGQLVTIGRHRGSSRYIRIVVARRHLQRFRAQGVYSPAVYRSMQYMPLWPTRDEIERQALEWNTYPLEARFDDSKTVVMVTTPPPLDLDRDGHRYYLARLNGRRVSNSSLPPPTEPVL
;
A
#
# COMPACT_ATOMS: atom_id res chain seq x y z
N MET A 1 -11.69 -12.17 -32.10
CA MET A 1 -11.39 -11.15 -31.08
C MET A 1 -9.98 -10.69 -31.39
N VAL A 2 -9.77 -9.42 -31.77
CA VAL A 2 -8.40 -8.94 -32.02
C VAL A 2 -7.77 -8.71 -30.65
N ASP A 3 -6.73 -9.46 -30.33
CA ASP A 3 -5.93 -9.18 -29.14
C ASP A 3 -5.21 -7.85 -29.36
N VAL A 4 -5.72 -6.80 -28.70
CA VAL A 4 -5.06 -5.50 -28.69
C VAL A 4 -3.89 -5.62 -27.72
N GLU A 5 -2.66 -5.43 -28.21
CA GLU A 5 -1.49 -5.38 -27.34
C GLU A 5 -1.46 -4.09 -26.50
N PRO A 6 -1.07 -4.15 -25.22
CA PRO A 6 -0.93 -2.94 -24.41
C PRO A 6 0.27 -2.11 -24.85
N PHE A 7 0.20 -0.78 -24.66
CA PHE A 7 1.35 0.11 -24.89
C PHE A 7 2.56 -0.26 -24.01
N CYS A 8 2.30 -0.76 -22.80
CA CYS A 8 3.28 -1.36 -21.90
C CYS A 8 2.58 -2.14 -20.78
N TRP A 9 3.35 -2.94 -20.05
CA TRP A 9 2.93 -3.48 -18.76
C TRP A 9 3.34 -2.53 -17.63
N CYS A 10 2.48 -2.41 -16.62
CA CYS A 10 2.76 -1.60 -15.45
C CYS A 10 2.16 -2.22 -14.18
N MET A 11 2.79 -1.98 -13.04
CA MET A 11 2.19 -2.30 -11.76
C MET A 11 1.02 -1.37 -11.48
N VAL A 12 -0.08 -1.92 -10.97
CA VAL A 12 -1.18 -1.15 -10.41
C VAL A 12 -1.42 -1.54 -8.96
N ALA A 13 -1.88 -0.56 -8.18
CA ALA A 13 -2.30 -0.75 -6.80
C ALA A 13 -3.57 0.07 -6.54
N ASN A 14 -4.23 -0.20 -5.43
CA ASN A 14 -5.38 0.54 -4.96
C ASN A 14 -5.02 1.33 -3.70
N VAL A 15 -5.55 2.54 -3.57
CA VAL A 15 -5.46 3.32 -2.32
C VAL A 15 -6.18 2.56 -1.21
N ALA A 16 -5.56 2.45 -0.03
CA ALA A 16 -6.16 1.86 1.16
C ALA A 16 -7.41 2.64 1.62
N GLU A 17 -8.32 1.98 2.33
CA GLU A 17 -9.53 2.65 2.84
C GLU A 17 -9.17 3.75 3.85
N LEU A 18 -8.24 3.42 4.75
CA LEU A 18 -7.70 4.32 5.76
C LEU A 18 -6.20 4.51 5.54
N THR A 19 -5.75 5.75 5.62
CA THR A 19 -4.34 6.12 5.53
C THR A 19 -3.96 7.02 6.70
N GLU A 20 -2.83 6.74 7.33
CA GLU A 20 -2.30 7.56 8.42
C GLU A 20 -1.39 8.66 7.88
N HIS A 21 -1.59 9.88 8.37
CA HIS A 21 -0.73 11.01 8.06
C HIS A 21 0.04 11.43 9.33
N GLN A 22 1.35 11.72 9.18
CA GLN A 22 2.34 12.07 10.22
C GLN A 22 2.99 10.93 11.02
N ASP A 23 4.21 11.15 11.51
CA ASP A 23 5.02 10.19 12.28
C ASP A 23 4.43 9.89 13.68
N ALA A 24 3.60 10.81 14.21
CA ALA A 24 3.00 10.74 15.55
C ALA A 24 1.58 10.12 15.60
N GLY A 25 1.10 9.47 14.53
CA GLY A 25 0.06 8.44 14.63
C GLY A 25 -1.34 8.87 15.11
N LEU A 26 -1.79 10.10 14.89
CA LEU A 26 -3.10 10.55 15.42
C LEU A 26 -4.15 10.97 14.38
N GLU A 27 -3.81 11.11 13.09
CA GLU A 27 -4.82 11.48 12.09
C GLU A 27 -4.99 10.40 11.02
N LEU A 28 -6.04 9.58 11.22
CA LEU A 28 -6.56 8.67 10.22
C LEU A 28 -7.39 9.46 9.22
N GLN A 29 -7.03 9.35 7.95
CA GLN A 29 -7.79 9.95 6.86
C GLN A 29 -8.34 8.87 5.94
N ARG A 30 -9.54 9.13 5.41
CA ARG A 30 -10.17 8.25 4.43
C ARG A 30 -9.55 8.48 3.05
N GLY A 31 -8.76 7.51 2.60
CA GLY A 31 -7.94 7.65 1.39
C GLY A 31 -6.92 8.79 1.50
N LEU A 32 -6.33 9.17 0.38
CA LEU A 32 -5.30 10.20 0.34
C LEU A 32 -5.89 11.57 -0.02
N LYS A 33 -5.18 12.65 0.34
CA LYS A 33 -5.53 14.03 -0.05
C LYS A 33 -5.95 14.16 -1.51
N HIS A 34 -5.25 13.49 -2.42
CA HIS A 34 -5.45 13.58 -3.86
C HIS A 34 -6.28 12.43 -4.47
N PHE A 35 -6.51 11.34 -3.73
CA PHE A 35 -7.12 10.12 -4.25
C PHE A 35 -8.12 9.53 -3.25
N SER A 36 -9.34 9.27 -3.72
CA SER A 36 -10.34 8.56 -2.93
C SER A 36 -9.88 7.14 -2.59
N PRO A 37 -10.40 6.52 -1.52
CA PRO A 37 -10.22 5.09 -1.27
C PRO A 37 -10.46 4.23 -2.50
N SER A 38 -9.72 3.13 -2.59
CA SER A 38 -9.79 2.17 -3.71
C SER A 38 -9.46 2.74 -5.10
N THR A 39 -9.04 4.02 -5.20
CA THR A 39 -8.56 4.58 -6.47
C THR A 39 -7.41 3.75 -7.02
N LYS A 40 -7.50 3.34 -8.28
CA LYS A 40 -6.42 2.63 -8.99
C LYS A 40 -5.30 3.60 -9.33
N LEU A 41 -4.10 3.30 -8.86
CA LEU A 41 -2.88 4.01 -9.21
C LEU A 41 -1.97 3.09 -10.03
N TRP A 42 -1.33 3.67 -11.04
CA TRP A 42 -0.22 3.04 -11.75
C TRP A 42 1.06 3.36 -11.00
N VAL A 43 1.83 2.34 -10.67
CA VAL A 43 3.04 2.45 -9.86
C VAL A 43 4.23 2.29 -10.79
N LEU A 44 5.10 3.29 -10.82
CA LEU A 44 6.32 3.25 -11.63
C LEU A 44 7.44 2.54 -10.86
N PRO A 45 8.42 1.94 -11.55
CA PRO A 45 9.60 1.38 -10.89
C PRO A 45 10.33 2.42 -10.03
N GLU A 46 10.86 1.99 -8.89
CA GLU A 46 11.73 2.83 -8.08
C GLU A 46 13.03 3.13 -8.86
N ARG A 47 13.57 4.36 -8.74
CA ARG A 47 14.85 4.73 -9.35
C ARG A 47 16.01 4.42 -8.38
N GLY A 48 16.92 3.53 -8.76
CA GLY A 48 18.24 3.37 -8.13
C GLY A 48 18.38 2.31 -7.02
N ARG A 49 19.59 2.21 -6.43
CA ARG A 49 19.93 1.29 -5.31
C ARG A 49 19.22 1.75 -4.03
N GLY A 50 18.00 1.27 -3.82
CA GLY A 50 17.29 1.53 -2.57
C GLY A 50 15.84 1.09 -2.59
N TYR A 51 15.62 -0.23 -2.74
CA TYR A 51 14.34 -0.95 -2.62
C TYR A 51 13.65 -0.82 -1.24
N GLY A 52 13.89 0.27 -0.51
CA GLY A 52 13.64 0.35 0.94
C GLY A 52 13.07 1.68 1.42
N THR A 53 12.92 2.71 0.56
CA THR A 53 12.32 3.98 1.02
C THR A 53 10.82 3.84 1.27
N GLY A 54 10.19 2.86 0.61
CA GLY A 54 8.73 2.68 0.62
C GLY A 54 7.99 3.85 -0.02
N GLN A 55 8.66 4.71 -0.79
CA GLN A 55 8.07 5.86 -1.48
C GLN A 55 7.97 5.59 -2.98
N LEU A 56 6.74 5.50 -3.48
CA LEU A 56 6.46 5.05 -4.84
C LEU A 56 5.99 6.21 -5.71
N VAL A 57 6.57 6.37 -6.90
CA VAL A 57 6.02 7.31 -7.87
C VAL A 57 4.77 6.68 -8.49
N THR A 58 3.64 7.35 -8.30
CA THR A 58 2.33 6.86 -8.74
C THR A 58 1.66 7.81 -9.70
N ILE A 59 0.82 7.26 -10.58
CA ILE A 59 -0.05 8.01 -11.48
C ILE A 59 -1.49 7.60 -11.21
N GLY A 60 -2.35 8.58 -10.94
CA GLY A 60 -3.74 8.34 -10.61
C GLY A 60 -4.66 9.43 -11.10
N ARG A 61 -5.96 9.12 -11.14
CA ARG A 61 -7.01 10.11 -11.41
C ARG A 61 -7.22 10.94 -10.15
N HIS A 62 -7.04 12.26 -10.23
CA HIS A 62 -7.25 13.13 -9.07
C HIS A 62 -8.73 13.14 -8.64
N ARG A 63 -9.03 13.05 -7.34
CA ARG A 63 -10.42 12.96 -6.84
C ARG A 63 -11.30 14.19 -7.16
N GLY A 64 -10.69 15.34 -7.37
CA GLY A 64 -11.38 16.60 -7.72
C GLY A 64 -11.15 17.07 -9.15
N SER A 65 -10.55 16.24 -10.02
CA SER A 65 -10.27 16.65 -11.40
C SER A 65 -10.32 15.48 -12.39
N SER A 66 -10.74 15.78 -13.61
CA SER A 66 -10.65 14.90 -14.75
C SER A 66 -9.23 14.79 -15.33
N ARG A 67 -8.18 14.94 -14.52
CA ARG A 67 -6.78 14.84 -14.95
C ARG A 67 -6.05 13.73 -14.21
N TYR A 68 -5.12 13.08 -14.91
CA TYR A 68 -4.12 12.24 -14.25
C TYR A 68 -3.06 13.14 -13.63
N ILE A 69 -2.65 12.81 -12.41
CA ILE A 69 -1.53 13.45 -11.73
C ILE A 69 -0.49 12.40 -11.39
N ARG A 70 0.77 12.82 -11.31
CA ARG A 70 1.89 12.01 -10.89
C ARG A 70 2.38 12.51 -9.53
N ILE A 71 2.31 11.67 -8.49
CA ILE A 71 2.73 12.03 -7.13
C ILE A 71 3.43 10.86 -6.44
N VAL A 72 4.27 11.17 -5.46
CA VAL A 72 4.88 10.15 -4.59
C VAL A 72 3.87 9.73 -3.52
N VAL A 73 3.69 8.42 -3.34
CA VAL A 73 2.81 7.83 -2.33
C VAL A 73 3.58 6.76 -1.57
N ALA A 74 3.47 6.75 -0.24
CA ALA A 74 4.06 5.69 0.56
C ALA A 74 3.37 4.34 0.29
N ARG A 75 4.15 3.29 0.07
CA ARG A 75 3.68 1.92 -0.21
C ARG A 75 2.67 1.41 0.82
N ARG A 76 2.83 1.81 2.10
CA ARG A 76 1.90 1.45 3.19
C ARG A 76 0.47 1.95 2.99
N HIS A 77 0.26 2.96 2.14
CA HIS A 77 -1.06 3.49 1.78
C HIS A 77 -1.68 2.81 0.56
N LEU A 78 -0.97 1.82 0.00
CA LEU A 78 -1.38 1.09 -1.19
C LEU A 78 -1.54 -0.40 -0.88
N GLN A 79 -2.48 -1.03 -1.58
CA GLN A 79 -2.84 -2.43 -1.44
C GLN A 79 -3.18 -3.05 -2.79
N ARG A 80 -3.27 -4.39 -2.83
CA ARG A 80 -3.69 -5.16 -4.02
C ARG A 80 -2.83 -4.87 -5.25
N PHE A 81 -1.50 -4.91 -5.05
CA PHE A 81 -0.53 -4.75 -6.12
C PHE A 81 -0.70 -5.88 -7.15
N ARG A 82 -0.64 -5.56 -8.44
CA ARG A 82 -0.77 -6.54 -9.54
C ARG A 82 -0.23 -5.98 -10.85
N ALA A 83 0.11 -6.85 -11.79
CA ALA A 83 0.40 -6.44 -13.16
C ALA A 83 -0.88 -6.07 -13.94
N GLN A 84 -0.81 -5.04 -14.77
CA GLN A 84 -1.89 -4.69 -15.69
C GLN A 84 -1.33 -4.04 -16.96
N GLY A 85 -1.91 -4.40 -18.12
CA GLY A 85 -1.60 -3.74 -19.39
C GLY A 85 -2.13 -2.30 -19.43
N VAL A 86 -1.33 -1.39 -19.96
CA VAL A 86 -1.70 0.02 -20.21
C VAL A 86 -2.29 0.14 -21.61
N TYR A 87 -3.60 0.25 -21.70
CA TYR A 87 -4.32 0.44 -22.98
C TYR A 87 -4.75 1.89 -23.24
N SER A 88 -4.70 2.75 -22.22
CA SER A 88 -5.11 4.15 -22.35
C SER A 88 -3.95 5.02 -22.83
N PRO A 89 -4.06 5.69 -23.99
CA PRO A 89 -3.03 6.63 -24.45
C PRO A 89 -2.77 7.77 -23.47
N ALA A 90 -3.79 8.22 -22.73
CA ALA A 90 -3.65 9.27 -21.74
C ALA A 90 -2.77 8.83 -20.55
N VAL A 91 -2.95 7.58 -20.11
CA VAL A 91 -2.09 6.98 -19.07
C VAL A 91 -0.67 6.82 -19.60
N TYR A 92 -0.50 6.25 -20.80
CA TYR A 92 0.82 6.05 -21.39
C TYR A 92 1.59 7.38 -21.55
N ARG A 93 0.94 8.44 -22.03
CA ARG A 93 1.53 9.79 -22.07
C ARG A 93 1.97 10.28 -20.70
N SER A 94 1.19 10.02 -19.66
CA SER A 94 1.54 10.38 -18.28
C SER A 94 2.69 9.56 -17.68
N MET A 95 3.20 8.55 -18.38
CA MET A 95 4.39 7.76 -18.01
C MET A 95 5.65 8.21 -18.75
N GLN A 96 5.54 9.10 -19.75
CA GLN A 96 6.70 9.54 -20.53
C GLN A 96 7.81 10.10 -19.62
N TYR A 97 9.06 9.85 -20.05
CA TYR A 97 10.30 10.23 -19.36
C TYR A 97 10.50 9.55 -17.99
N MET A 98 9.76 8.49 -17.70
CA MET A 98 9.95 7.64 -16.53
C MET A 98 10.41 6.24 -16.95
N PRO A 99 11.16 5.54 -16.09
CA PRO A 99 11.38 4.11 -16.26
C PRO A 99 10.03 3.39 -16.35
N LEU A 100 9.96 2.42 -17.25
CA LEU A 100 8.86 1.46 -17.31
C LEU A 100 9.32 0.16 -16.68
N TRP A 101 8.35 -0.64 -16.24
CA TRP A 101 8.64 -2.00 -15.82
C TRP A 101 9.16 -2.80 -17.01
N PRO A 102 10.23 -3.60 -16.85
CA PRO A 102 10.83 -4.34 -17.96
C PRO A 102 9.89 -5.43 -18.49
N THR A 103 9.29 -6.21 -17.59
CA THR A 103 8.44 -7.35 -17.95
C THR A 103 7.24 -7.48 -17.03
N ARG A 104 6.23 -8.22 -17.50
CA ARG A 104 5.07 -8.61 -16.69
C ARG A 104 5.48 -9.47 -15.49
N ASP A 105 6.36 -10.44 -15.69
CA ASP A 105 6.78 -11.38 -14.64
C ASP A 105 7.51 -10.67 -13.49
N GLU A 106 8.33 -9.67 -13.80
CA GLU A 106 8.97 -8.85 -12.76
C GLU A 106 7.96 -8.04 -11.96
N ILE A 107 6.94 -7.50 -12.62
CA ILE A 107 5.84 -6.81 -11.93
C ILE A 107 5.11 -7.78 -11.01
N GLU A 108 4.78 -8.98 -11.48
CA GLU A 108 4.06 -9.98 -10.69
C GLU A 108 4.87 -10.44 -9.48
N ARG A 109 6.18 -10.71 -9.66
CA ARG A 109 7.09 -11.04 -8.56
C ARG A 109 7.17 -9.91 -7.52
N GLN A 110 7.34 -8.67 -7.98
CA GLN A 110 7.42 -7.52 -7.08
C GLN A 110 6.07 -7.24 -6.38
N ALA A 111 4.96 -7.42 -7.10
CA ALA A 111 3.62 -7.27 -6.54
C ALA A 111 3.35 -8.33 -5.46
N LEU A 112 3.78 -9.57 -5.66
CA LEU A 112 3.71 -10.63 -4.66
C LEU A 112 4.49 -10.23 -3.40
N GLU A 113 5.75 -9.85 -3.56
CA GLU A 113 6.59 -9.38 -2.45
C GLU A 113 5.94 -8.20 -1.70
N TRP A 114 5.43 -7.20 -2.43
CA TRP A 114 4.79 -6.06 -1.80
C TRP A 114 3.43 -6.39 -1.20
N ASN A 115 2.70 -7.40 -1.68
CA ASN A 115 1.46 -7.84 -1.07
C ASN A 115 1.72 -8.66 0.20
N THR A 116 2.84 -9.37 0.30
CA THR A 116 3.23 -10.14 1.49
C THR A 116 4.18 -9.38 2.43
N TYR A 117 4.61 -8.18 2.05
CA TYR A 117 5.58 -7.40 2.82
C TYR A 117 5.11 -7.23 4.28
N PRO A 118 5.97 -7.51 5.27
CA PRO A 118 5.64 -7.43 6.69
C PRO A 118 5.01 -6.08 7.06
N LEU A 119 4.04 -6.12 7.96
CA LEU A 119 3.34 -4.94 8.47
C LEU A 119 4.14 -4.35 9.64
N GLU A 120 4.12 -3.03 9.74
CA GLU A 120 4.67 -2.37 10.93
C GLU A 120 3.68 -2.55 12.09
N ALA A 121 4.09 -3.24 13.15
CA ALA A 121 3.35 -3.37 14.40
C ALA A 121 3.80 -2.29 15.38
N ARG A 122 2.82 -1.55 15.91
CA ARG A 122 2.95 -0.61 17.02
C ARG A 122 2.25 -1.16 18.25
N PHE A 123 2.74 -0.79 19.42
CA PHE A 123 2.23 -1.24 20.71
C PHE A 123 1.78 -0.01 21.50
N ASP A 124 0.75 -0.17 22.32
CA ASP A 124 0.17 0.89 23.14
C ASP A 124 1.14 1.45 24.18
N ASP A 125 2.06 0.62 24.65
CA ASP A 125 3.05 0.91 25.69
C ASP A 125 4.46 1.21 25.17
N SER A 126 4.71 1.07 23.87
CA SER A 126 6.05 1.10 23.29
C SER A 126 6.13 1.92 22.00
N LYS A 127 7.18 2.75 21.90
CA LYS A 127 7.50 3.48 20.65
C LYS A 127 8.24 2.61 19.63
N THR A 128 8.67 1.41 19.99
CA THR A 128 9.37 0.49 19.09
C THR A 128 8.41 -0.09 18.06
N VAL A 129 8.83 -0.07 16.79
CA VAL A 129 8.12 -0.71 15.68
C VAL A 129 8.70 -2.10 15.45
N VAL A 130 7.85 -3.12 15.40
CA VAL A 130 8.22 -4.50 15.06
C VAL A 130 7.60 -4.86 13.72
N MET A 131 8.28 -5.66 12.89
CA MET A 131 7.68 -6.15 11.64
C MET A 131 6.92 -7.45 11.90
N VAL A 132 5.64 -7.51 11.53
CA VAL A 132 4.78 -8.70 11.67
C VAL A 132 4.32 -9.20 10.30
N THR A 133 3.87 -10.45 10.22
CA THR A 133 3.46 -11.06 8.95
C THR A 133 2.25 -10.36 8.30
N THR A 134 2.02 -10.62 7.02
CA THR A 134 0.74 -10.33 6.34
C THR A 134 0.09 -11.67 5.97
N PRO A 135 -1.07 -12.07 6.55
CA PRO A 135 -1.87 -11.33 7.53
C PRO A 135 -1.16 -11.21 8.90
N PRO A 136 -1.50 -10.19 9.71
CA PRO A 136 -0.92 -10.05 11.04
C PRO A 136 -1.38 -11.17 11.97
N PRO A 137 -0.53 -11.60 12.91
CA PRO A 137 -0.95 -12.53 13.95
C PRO A 137 -2.02 -11.87 14.84
N LEU A 138 -2.96 -12.68 15.33
CA LEU A 138 -4.03 -12.20 16.23
C LEU A 138 -3.49 -11.83 17.61
N ASP A 139 -2.39 -12.44 18.01
CA ASP A 139 -1.68 -12.18 19.24
C ASP A 139 -0.17 -12.38 19.05
N LEU A 140 0.63 -11.69 19.85
CA LEU A 140 2.08 -11.69 19.76
C LEU A 140 2.69 -11.64 21.16
N ASP A 141 3.63 -12.54 21.45
CA ASP A 141 4.45 -12.46 22.64
C ASP A 141 5.67 -11.57 22.37
N ARG A 142 5.90 -10.60 23.24
CA ARG A 142 7.06 -9.72 23.21
C ARG A 142 7.54 -9.47 24.62
N ASP A 143 8.80 -9.76 24.89
CA ASP A 143 9.45 -9.53 26.19
C ASP A 143 8.67 -10.16 27.37
N GLY A 144 7.97 -11.27 27.14
CA GLY A 144 7.14 -11.95 28.14
C GLY A 144 5.74 -11.33 28.34
N HIS A 145 5.37 -10.34 27.52
CA HIS A 145 4.05 -9.71 27.51
C HIS A 145 3.29 -10.12 26.25
N ARG A 146 2.04 -10.56 26.42
CA ARG A 146 1.15 -10.89 25.32
C ARG A 146 0.40 -9.65 24.87
N TYR A 147 0.47 -9.36 23.58
CA TYR A 147 -0.30 -8.30 22.95
C TYR A 147 -1.29 -8.91 21.96
N TYR A 148 -2.44 -8.25 21.81
CA TYR A 148 -3.52 -8.68 20.93
C TYR A 148 -3.68 -7.68 19.79
N LEU A 149 -3.98 -8.17 18.60
CA LEU A 149 -4.32 -7.33 17.46
C LEU A 149 -5.54 -6.48 17.80
N ALA A 150 -5.32 -5.19 18.01
CA ALA A 150 -6.38 -4.26 18.33
C ALA A 150 -6.96 -3.64 17.05
N ARG A 151 -6.08 -3.25 16.10
CA ARG A 151 -6.48 -2.60 14.84
C ARG A 151 -5.52 -2.95 13.71
N LEU A 152 -6.07 -3.16 12.51
CA LEU A 152 -5.32 -3.24 11.25
C LEU A 152 -5.74 -2.06 10.35
N ASN A 153 -4.84 -1.10 10.15
CA ASN A 153 -5.08 0.12 9.37
C ASN A 153 -4.24 0.10 8.09
N GLY A 154 -4.84 -0.32 6.97
CA GLY A 154 -4.10 -0.46 5.71
C GLY A 154 -2.99 -1.52 5.85
N ARG A 155 -1.72 -1.08 5.97
CA ARG A 155 -0.55 -1.95 6.18
C ARG A 155 0.16 -1.77 7.53
N ARG A 156 -0.49 -1.16 8.52
CA ARG A 156 0.04 -1.02 9.88
C ARG A 156 -0.87 -1.70 10.89
N VAL A 157 -0.26 -2.33 11.87
CA VAL A 157 -0.90 -3.10 12.94
C VAL A 157 -0.73 -2.32 14.24
N SER A 158 -1.81 -2.15 14.99
CA SER A 158 -1.75 -1.68 16.37
C SER A 158 -2.11 -2.85 17.28
N ASN A 159 -1.23 -3.16 18.22
CA ASN A 159 -1.44 -4.19 19.21
C ASN A 159 -1.65 -3.56 20.58
N SER A 160 -2.53 -4.19 21.36
CA SER A 160 -2.92 -3.77 22.71
C SER A 160 -2.44 -4.79 23.72
N SER A 161 -1.93 -4.33 24.86
CA SER A 161 -1.63 -5.18 26.01
C SER A 161 -2.90 -5.76 26.66
N LEU A 162 -4.05 -5.11 26.45
CA LEU A 162 -5.35 -5.59 26.90
C LEU A 162 -5.95 -6.61 25.92
N PRO A 163 -6.57 -7.71 26.42
CA PRO A 163 -7.29 -8.65 25.58
C PRO A 163 -8.47 -7.97 24.88
N PRO A 164 -8.89 -8.48 23.70
CA PRO A 164 -10.09 -7.98 23.04
C PRO A 164 -11.30 -8.12 23.99
N PRO A 165 -12.26 -7.17 23.96
CA PRO A 165 -13.47 -7.29 24.76
C PRO A 165 -14.16 -8.63 24.47
N THR A 166 -14.52 -9.38 25.51
CA THR A 166 -15.42 -10.52 25.33
C THR A 166 -16.77 -10.00 24.86
N GLU A 167 -17.19 -10.39 23.65
CA GLU A 167 -18.57 -10.14 23.22
C GLU A 167 -19.50 -10.77 24.26
N PRO A 168 -20.54 -10.04 24.72
CA PRO A 168 -21.54 -10.64 25.58
C PRO A 168 -22.18 -11.78 24.81
N VAL A 169 -22.14 -12.98 25.38
CA VAL A 169 -22.88 -14.13 24.88
C VAL A 169 -24.36 -13.76 24.93
N LEU A 170 -24.98 -13.59 23.76
CA LEU A 170 -26.42 -13.37 23.61
C LEU A 170 -27.20 -14.66 23.88
#